data_AF-A0A2A4FEV4-F1
#
_entry.id   AF-A0A2A4FEV4-F1
#
_cell.length_a   1.000
_cell.length_b   1.000
_cell.length_c   1.000
_cell.angle_alpha   90.00
_cell.angle_beta   90.00
_cell.angle_gamma   90.00
#
_symmetry.space_group_name_H-M   'P 1'
#
loop_
_entity.id
_entity.type
_entity.pdbx_description
1 polymer ?
#
loop_
_entity_poly.entity_id
_entity_poly.type
_entity_poly.pdbx_seq_one_letter_code
_entity_poly.pdbx_strand_id
1 'polypeptide(L)'
;MVEATREIGDTKTTERRYYVSSRPPDAARIAQAVRVHWRIENSMHRVLDTAFGEDQCRVRVNNATQNFAIARRICLNLLKADTTMKAGIKNRRLKAGASDGCRAAVLRLRQFVRLP
;
A
#
# COMPACT_ATOMS: atom_id res chain seq x y z
N MET A 1 -7.83 23.19 -11.12
CA MET A 1 -7.37 22.44 -12.32
C MET A 1 -5.90 22.10 -12.12
N VAL A 2 -5.49 20.85 -12.37
CA VAL A 2 -4.08 20.44 -12.43
C VAL A 2 -3.81 19.93 -13.85
N GLU A 3 -2.80 20.48 -14.50
CA GLU A 3 -2.31 20.00 -15.79
C GLU A 3 -1.04 19.16 -15.56
N ALA A 4 -0.98 18.00 -16.20
CA ALA A 4 0.17 17.11 -16.16
C ALA A 4 0.60 16.77 -17.58
N THR A 5 1.89 16.93 -17.85
CA THR A 5 2.48 16.65 -19.15
C THR A 5 3.39 15.44 -19.02
N ARG A 6 3.20 14.45 -19.90
CA ARG A 6 4.02 13.24 -19.96
C ARG A 6 4.65 13.14 -21.34
N GLU A 7 5.97 13.05 -21.35
CA GLU A 7 6.80 12.83 -22.55
C GLU A 7 7.36 11.40 -22.52
N ILE A 8 7.21 10.67 -23.62
CA ILE A 8 7.76 9.32 -23.81
C ILE A 8 8.33 9.26 -25.24
N GLY A 9 9.65 9.22 -25.35
CA GLY A 9 10.32 9.42 -26.64
C GLY A 9 9.83 10.74 -27.26
N ASP A 10 9.40 10.69 -28.53
CA ASP A 10 8.90 11.86 -29.25
C ASP A 10 7.40 12.15 -29.00
N THR A 11 6.73 11.34 -28.18
CA THR A 11 5.29 11.51 -27.90
C THR A 11 5.08 12.35 -26.65
N LYS A 12 4.38 13.48 -26.81
CA LYS A 12 3.95 14.35 -25.72
C LYS A 12 2.44 14.25 -25.51
N THR A 13 2.03 13.94 -24.28
CA THR A 13 0.62 13.90 -23.88
C THR A 13 0.38 14.88 -22.74
N THR A 14 -0.77 15.57 -22.77
CA THR A 14 -1.17 16.52 -21.73
C THR A 14 -2.52 16.08 -21.18
N GLU A 15 -2.62 15.98 -19.86
CA GLU A 15 -3.84 15.62 -19.15
C GLU A 15 -4.25 16.74 -18.20
N ARG A 16 -5.53 17.13 -18.25
CA ARG A 16 -6.13 18.12 -17.35
C ARG A 16 -7.08 17.43 -16.39
N ARG A 17 -6.88 17.65 -15.10
CA ARG A 17 -7.71 17.08 -14.03
C ARG A 17 -8.38 18.18 -13.23
N TYR A 18 -9.67 18.04 -12.99
CA TYR A 18 -10.47 18.95 -12.16
C TYR A 18 -10.77 18.27 -10.84
N TYR A 19 -10.67 19.02 -9.74
CA TYR A 19 -10.88 18.51 -8.39
C TYR A 19 -11.97 19.34 -7.73
N VAL A 20 -12.89 18.67 -7.04
CA VAL A 20 -13.92 19.29 -6.21
C VAL A 20 -13.47 19.23 -4.76
N SER A 21 -13.54 20.35 -4.05
CA SER A 21 -13.18 20.42 -2.63
C SER A 21 -14.10 21.36 -1.90
N SER A 22 -14.46 21.01 -0.66
CA SER A 22 -15.13 21.90 0.29
C SER A 22 -14.15 22.87 0.99
N ARG A 23 -12.85 22.77 0.70
CA ARG A 23 -11.82 23.62 1.30
C ARG A 23 -11.78 24.99 0.59
N PRO A 24 -11.35 26.05 1.28
CA PRO A 24 -11.03 27.32 0.63
C PRO A 24 -10.07 27.15 -0.55
N PRO A 25 -10.14 28.01 -1.58
CA PRO A 25 -9.37 27.90 -2.82
C PRO A 25 -7.88 28.27 -2.63
N ASP A 26 -7.17 27.48 -1.83
CA ASP A 26 -5.71 27.55 -1.65
C ASP A 26 -5.05 26.54 -2.60
N ALA A 27 -4.49 27.05 -3.70
CA ALA A 27 -3.88 26.23 -4.73
C ALA A 27 -2.72 25.37 -4.20
N ALA A 28 -1.88 25.89 -3.30
CA ALA A 28 -0.72 25.18 -2.77
C ALA A 28 -1.15 24.01 -1.89
N ARG A 29 -2.13 24.24 -1.01
CA ARG A 29 -2.66 23.21 -0.11
C ARG A 29 -3.46 22.14 -0.86
N ILE A 30 -4.25 22.54 -1.85
CA ILE A 30 -4.97 21.59 -2.71
C ILE A 30 -3.97 20.73 -3.51
N ALA A 31 -2.95 21.33 -4.11
CA ALA A 31 -1.92 20.59 -4.83
C ALA A 31 -1.16 19.60 -3.93
N GLN A 32 -0.86 19.98 -2.68
CA GLN A 32 -0.27 19.08 -1.70
C GLN A 32 -1.21 17.91 -1.38
N ALA A 33 -2.49 18.17 -1.15
CA ALA A 33 -3.48 17.12 -0.86
C ALA A 33 -3.59 16.12 -2.04
N VAL A 34 -3.66 16.61 -3.27
CA VAL A 34 -3.67 15.79 -4.49
C VAL A 34 -2.41 14.90 -4.56
N ARG A 35 -1.23 15.48 -4.34
CA ARG A 35 0.04 14.70 -4.33
C ARG A 35 0.07 13.63 -3.24
N VAL A 36 -0.39 13.95 -2.04
CA VAL A 36 -0.45 12.99 -0.92
C VAL A 36 -1.46 11.89 -1.21
N HIS A 37 -2.60 12.21 -1.82
CA HIS A 37 -3.57 11.21 -2.25
C HIS A 37 -2.94 10.21 -3.23
N TRP A 38 -2.16 10.70 -4.22
CA TRP A 38 -1.47 9.83 -5.17
C TRP A 38 -0.41 8.91 -4.53
N ARG A 39 0.12 9.29 -3.37
CA ARG A 39 1.02 8.42 -2.60
C ARG A 39 0.30 7.18 -2.07
N ILE A 40 -1.01 7.24 -1.84
CA ILE A 40 -1.79 6.07 -1.40
C ILE A 40 -1.76 5.00 -2.49
N GLU A 41 -2.03 5.39 -3.73
CA GLU A 41 -1.99 4.49 -4.89
C GLU A 41 -0.61 3.84 -5.04
N ASN A 42 0.44 4.66 -5.03
CA ASN A 42 1.80 4.18 -5.24
C ASN A 42 2.34 3.32 -4.10
N SER A 43 2.02 3.66 -2.85
CA SER A 43 2.62 3.02 -1.68
C SER A 43 1.78 1.90 -1.08
N MET A 44 0.47 1.88 -1.31
CA MET A 44 -0.46 0.88 -0.78
C MET A 44 -1.01 0.00 -1.90
N HIS A 45 -1.79 0.56 -2.83
CA HIS A 45 -2.50 -0.24 -3.86
C HIS A 45 -1.53 -1.08 -4.69
N ARG A 46 -0.55 -0.44 -5.32
CA ARG A 46 0.48 -1.16 -6.09
C ARG A 46 1.15 -2.30 -5.31
N VAL A 47 1.37 -2.13 -4.00
CA VAL A 47 1.99 -3.15 -3.16
C VAL A 47 1.01 -4.28 -2.86
N LEU A 48 -0.27 -3.99 -2.62
CA LEU A 48 -1.31 -4.99 -2.46
C LEU A 48 -1.46 -5.82 -3.73
N ASP A 49 -1.48 -5.18 -4.89
CA ASP A 49 -1.64 -5.85 -6.18
C ASP A 49 -0.45 -6.77 -6.46
N THR A 50 0.78 -6.27 -6.32
CA THR A 50 1.99 -7.01 -6.71
C THR A 50 2.56 -7.94 -5.64
N ALA A 51 2.52 -7.56 -4.36
CA ALA A 51 3.10 -8.35 -3.27
C ALA A 51 2.08 -9.26 -2.58
N PHE A 52 0.79 -8.91 -2.59
CA PHE A 52 -0.29 -9.72 -2.02
C PHE A 52 -1.18 -10.38 -3.08
N GLY A 53 -1.00 -10.06 -4.37
CA GLY A 53 -1.77 -10.67 -5.45
C GLY A 53 -3.26 -10.31 -5.40
N GLU A 54 -3.58 -9.09 -4.94
CA GLU A 54 -4.96 -8.65 -4.73
C GLU A 54 -5.78 -8.73 -6.02
N ASP A 55 -5.30 -8.16 -7.13
CA ASP A 55 -5.96 -8.23 -8.45
C ASP A 55 -6.19 -9.65 -8.96
N GLN A 56 -5.30 -10.58 -8.62
CA GLN A 56 -5.36 -11.96 -9.08
C GLN A 56 -6.31 -12.82 -8.21
N CYS A 57 -6.74 -12.30 -7.06
CA CYS A 57 -7.57 -13.03 -6.12
C CYS A 57 -8.98 -13.24 -6.68
N ARG A 58 -9.38 -14.50 -6.84
CA ARG A 58 -10.69 -14.87 -7.40
C ARG A 58 -11.76 -15.14 -6.34
N VAL A 59 -11.50 -14.85 -5.07
CA VAL A 59 -12.44 -15.12 -3.98
C VAL A 59 -13.68 -14.23 -4.10
N ARG A 60 -14.86 -14.86 -4.15
CA ARG A 60 -16.16 -14.18 -4.38
C ARG A 60 -17.29 -14.66 -3.45
N VAL A 61 -16.95 -15.45 -2.42
CA VAL A 61 -17.93 -16.04 -1.50
C VAL A 61 -18.20 -15.11 -0.32
N ASN A 62 -19.48 -14.83 -0.04
CA ASN A 62 -19.92 -14.01 1.09
C ASN A 62 -19.11 -12.70 1.20
N ASN A 63 -18.62 -12.39 2.40
CA ASN A 63 -17.82 -11.19 2.70
C ASN A 63 -16.31 -11.41 2.48
N ALA A 64 -15.89 -12.47 1.79
CA ALA A 64 -14.48 -12.83 1.67
C ALA A 64 -13.67 -11.71 1.01
N THR A 65 -14.18 -11.06 -0.05
CA THR A 65 -13.48 -9.97 -0.73
C THR A 65 -13.12 -8.83 0.23
N GLN A 66 -14.08 -8.39 1.05
CA GLN A 66 -13.86 -7.34 2.05
C GLN A 66 -12.92 -7.80 3.17
N ASN A 67 -13.13 -9.01 3.69
CA ASN A 67 -12.31 -9.57 4.77
C ASN A 67 -10.84 -9.69 4.36
N PHE A 68 -10.58 -10.17 3.13
CA PHE A 68 -9.23 -10.26 2.59
C PHE A 68 -8.61 -8.88 2.37
N ALA A 69 -9.36 -7.90 1.86
CA ALA A 69 -8.86 -6.53 1.69
C ALA A 69 -8.40 -5.93 3.03
N ILE A 70 -9.19 -6.12 4.09
CA ILE A 70 -8.83 -5.67 5.45
C ILE A 70 -7.60 -6.41 5.97
N ALA A 71 -7.59 -7.75 5.89
CA ALA A 71 -6.49 -8.57 6.38
C ALA A 71 -5.16 -8.22 5.69
N ARG A 72 -5.16 -8.05 4.35
CA ARG A 72 -3.96 -7.66 3.59
C ARG A 72 -3.44 -6.29 4.02
N ARG A 73 -4.33 -5.30 4.23
CA ARG A 73 -3.94 -3.96 4.69
C ARG A 73 -3.32 -4.01 6.09
N ILE A 74 -3.87 -4.81 7.01
CA ILE A 74 -3.28 -5.04 8.34
C ILE A 74 -1.89 -5.63 8.20
N CYS A 75 -1.74 -6.72 7.43
CA CYS A 75 -0.44 -7.34 7.21
C CYS A 75 0.57 -6.39 6.56
N LEU A 76 0.16 -5.60 5.57
CA LEU A 76 1.02 -4.62 4.92
C LEU A 76 1.54 -3.57 5.92
N ASN A 77 0.67 -3.05 6.78
CA ASN A 77 1.05 -2.06 7.78
C ASN A 77 2.04 -2.64 8.79
N LEU A 78 1.84 -3.88 9.24
CA LEU A 78 2.78 -4.58 10.12
C LEU A 78 4.14 -4.79 9.45
N LEU A 79 4.15 -5.24 8.20
CA LEU A 79 5.39 -5.47 7.44
C LEU A 79 6.15 -4.18 7.13
N LYS A 80 5.46 -3.05 6.97
CA LYS A 80 6.07 -1.72 6.82
C LYS A 80 6.62 -1.20 8.14
N ALA A 81 5.97 -1.49 9.26
CA ALA A 81 6.40 -1.07 10.58
C ALA A 81 7.60 -1.86 11.10
N ASP A 82 7.83 -3.09 10.61
CA ASP A 82 9.04 -3.84 10.90
C ASP A 82 10.26 -3.22 10.18
N THR A 83 11.28 -2.85 10.95
CA THR A 83 12.54 -2.31 10.42
C THR A 83 13.68 -3.33 10.49
N THR A 84 13.44 -4.51 11.08
CA THR A 84 14.48 -5.52 11.31
C THR A 84 14.85 -6.28 10.04
N MET A 85 13.91 -6.49 9.13
CA MET A 85 14.15 -7.20 7.87
C MET A 85 14.56 -6.27 6.72
N LYS A 86 15.78 -6.39 6.23
CA LYS A 86 16.23 -5.68 5.02
C LYS A 86 15.82 -6.43 3.74
N ALA A 87 14.54 -6.40 3.39
CA ALA A 87 14.01 -7.01 2.17
C ALA A 87 12.77 -6.25 1.65
N GLY A 88 12.39 -6.47 0.39
CA GLY A 88 11.12 -5.96 -0.17
C GLY A 88 9.89 -6.63 0.47
N ILE A 89 8.73 -5.96 0.41
CA ILE A 89 7.49 -6.40 1.09
C ILE A 89 7.10 -7.85 0.75
N LYS A 90 7.22 -8.25 -0.52
CA LYS A 90 6.95 -9.64 -0.96
C LYS A 90 7.80 -10.66 -0.19
N ASN A 91 9.10 -10.42 -0.08
CA ASN A 91 10.03 -11.33 0.60
C ASN A 91 9.85 -11.30 2.12
N ARG A 92 9.58 -10.12 2.71
CA ARG A 92 9.22 -10.02 4.14
C ARG A 92 7.97 -10.84 4.46
N ARG A 93 6.93 -10.75 3.61
CA ARG A 93 5.69 -11.54 3.74
C ARG A 93 5.98 -13.04 3.69
N LEU A 94 6.76 -13.50 2.71
CA LEU A 94 7.13 -14.92 2.59
C LEU A 94 7.92 -15.42 3.80
N LYS A 95 8.92 -14.64 4.26
CA LYS A 95 9.72 -14.99 5.45
C LYS A 95 8.88 -15.04 6.72
N ALA A 96 7.97 -14.10 6.92
CA ALA A 96 7.05 -14.11 8.05
C ALA A 96 6.05 -15.28 7.99
N GLY A 97 5.66 -15.71 6.79
CA GLY A 97 4.85 -16.93 6.62
C GLY A 97 5.62 -18.22 6.95
N ALA A 98 6.92 -18.26 6.64
CA ALA A 98 7.74 -19.46 6.73
C ALA A 98 8.50 -19.64 8.06
N SER A 99 8.60 -18.62 8.91
CA SER A 99 9.37 -18.67 10.16
C SER A 99 8.58 -18.10 11.32
N ASP A 100 8.38 -18.90 12.36
CA ASP A 100 7.61 -18.55 13.56
C ASP A 100 8.25 -17.39 14.32
N GLY A 101 9.57 -17.41 14.51
CA GLY A 101 10.30 -16.30 15.14
C GLY A 101 10.22 -15.00 14.34
N CYS A 102 10.16 -15.09 13.00
CA CYS A 102 9.94 -13.93 12.14
C CYS A 102 8.48 -13.44 12.23
N ARG A 103 7.51 -14.34 12.18
CA ARG A 103 6.08 -14.03 12.32
C ARG A 103 5.79 -13.36 13.66
N ALA A 104 6.32 -13.90 14.75
CA ALA A 104 6.20 -13.33 16.09
C ALA A 104 6.85 -11.93 16.20
N ALA A 105 7.96 -11.70 15.49
CA ALA A 105 8.59 -10.39 15.44
C ALA A 105 7.68 -9.34 14.76
N VAL A 106 7.15 -9.68 13.58
CA VAL A 106 6.25 -8.81 12.81
C VAL A 106 4.96 -8.53 13.58
N LEU A 107 4.43 -9.52 14.28
CA LEU A 107 3.25 -9.39 15.15
C LEU A 107 3.55 -8.73 16.50
N ARG A 108 4.82 -8.38 16.78
CA ARG A 108 5.28 -7.79 18.06
C ARG A 108 4.95 -8.65 19.29
N LEU A 109 4.98 -9.96 19.12
CA LEU A 109 4.69 -10.95 20.16
C LEU A 109 5.93 -11.38 20.96
N ARG A 110 7.12 -10.89 20.63
CA ARG A 110 8.38 -11.29 21.30
C ARG A 110 8.42 -11.01 22.81
N GLN A 111 7.64 -10.05 23.28
CA GLN A 111 7.50 -9.76 24.72
C GLN A 111 6.58 -10.75 25.47
N PHE A 112 5.86 -11.60 24.74
CA PHE A 112 4.88 -12.55 25.29
C PHE A 112 5.25 -14.03 25.04
N VAL A 113 6.28 -14.30 24.26
CA VAL A 113 6.73 -15.67 23.94
C VAL A 113 8.15 -15.86 24.49
N ARG A 114 8.28 -16.47 25.68
CA ARG A 114 9.52 -17.19 26.02
C ARG A 114 9.53 -18.43 25.12
N LEU A 115 10.36 -18.42 24.08
CA LEU A 115 10.72 -19.65 23.41
C LEU A 115 11.53 -20.49 24.42
N PRO A 116 11.28 -21.81 24.53
CA PRO A 116 12.11 -22.69 25.34
C PRO A 116 13.55 -22.74 24.82
#